data_AF-A0A6J4RRB1-F1
#
_entry.id   AF-A0A6J4RRB1-F1
#
_cell.length_a   1.000
_cell.length_b   1.000
_cell.length_c   1.000
_cell.angle_alpha   90.00
_cell.angle_beta   90.00
_cell.angle_gamma   90.00
#
_symmetry.space_group_name_H-M   'P 1'
#
loop_
_entity.id
_entity.type
_entity.pdbx_description
1 polymer ?
#
loop_
_entity_poly.entity_id
_entity_poly.type
_entity_poly.pdbx_seq_one_letter_code
_entity_poly.pdbx_strand_id
1 'polypeptide(L)'
;MGRKALLALLAASVAASVAACGGGGGEQAAQESGGQEASTQEQAQSGGGSTGGGFAGGGSTGGGTTGGMQGGTTGGESGGLMRVEPGNPIVGTSYVAPLVELFGDVRIGERSFVASNTILRAAPEQQVTIGNETNAQDNIIVRSLEDTSTIGNRTSLAHHAIIRDSQVGDFAFVGFNAEIINSTLENGAFVLHGASVENVTIPENRLVGPGEEITTQEQANALPEADASTEEFREGVLDVNAEFAEGYIELYETEGYESVVGVTGPNPATSFNERAEPQVAEPFEIQEFVRIVGDVRIGPNAQIAQRTAIRADEGSPIVIGANADLDDRVTFHALEETEIQIGDNLTSADDVVFHGPLEMGNGITAEDRSVVFRTIVEDNVEIGQDVVIAGPALEEGEELSFTIPAGSVIPDGAIITDEESLQQAIAGNPVTGDEVAAAELKDMDPHSSH
;
A
#
# COMPACT_ATOMS: atom_id res chain seq x y z
N MET A 1 -23.95 4.06 34.85
CA MET A 1 -23.46 5.39 35.27
C MET A 1 -22.01 5.48 34.84
N GLY A 2 -21.74 6.36 33.88
CA GLY A 2 -20.69 6.17 32.87
C GLY A 2 -19.30 6.70 33.22
N ARG A 3 -18.34 6.20 32.44
CA ARG A 3 -16.91 6.55 32.33
C ARG A 3 -16.61 8.05 32.14
N LYS A 4 -17.61 8.93 32.01
CA LYS A 4 -17.43 10.40 31.97
C LYS A 4 -17.08 11.06 33.31
N ALA A 5 -17.03 10.30 34.41
CA ALA A 5 -16.64 10.82 35.73
C ALA A 5 -15.15 10.57 36.07
N LEU A 6 -14.39 9.84 35.25
CA LEU A 6 -12.98 9.53 35.50
C LEU A 6 -12.00 10.45 34.75
N LEU A 7 -12.44 11.14 33.70
CA LEU A 7 -11.63 12.12 32.95
C LEU A 7 -11.54 13.51 33.60
N ALA A 8 -12.25 13.78 34.69
CA ALA A 8 -12.27 15.08 35.35
C ALA A 8 -11.25 15.22 36.51
N LEU A 9 -10.34 14.24 36.70
CA LEU A 9 -9.36 14.26 37.80
C LEU A 9 -7.88 14.19 37.38
N LEU A 10 -7.56 14.29 36.08
CA LEU A 10 -6.18 14.28 35.56
C LEU A 10 -5.77 15.57 34.84
N ALA A 11 -6.61 16.61 34.84
CA ALA A 11 -6.32 17.92 34.25
C ALA A 11 -5.99 19.00 35.30
N ALA A 12 -5.27 18.64 36.38
CA ALA A 12 -4.87 19.59 37.41
C ALA A 12 -3.57 19.20 38.12
N SER A 13 -2.45 19.05 37.38
CA SER A 13 -1.11 19.13 38.01
C SER A 13 0.07 19.32 37.04
N VAL A 14 0.03 20.25 36.08
CA VAL A 14 1.29 20.82 35.53
C VAL A 14 1.08 22.31 35.21
N ALA A 15 1.09 23.13 36.25
CA ALA A 15 1.25 24.58 36.13
C ALA A 15 2.02 25.07 37.37
N ALA A 16 3.35 24.95 37.36
CA ALA A 16 4.28 25.75 38.16
C ALA A 16 5.75 25.46 37.81
N SER A 17 6.53 26.54 37.66
CA SER A 17 7.94 26.63 37.25
C SER A 17 8.13 26.42 35.74
N VAL A 18 8.56 27.41 34.95
CA VAL A 18 9.68 28.33 35.16
C VAL A 18 9.32 29.75 34.69
N ALA A 19 9.33 30.70 35.61
CA ALA A 19 9.41 32.13 35.32
C ALA A 19 10.48 32.74 36.23
N ALA A 20 11.68 32.98 35.69
CA ALA A 20 12.63 33.98 36.18
C ALA A 20 13.77 34.20 35.17
N CYS A 21 14.04 35.47 34.87
CA CYS A 21 15.06 36.06 33.97
C CYS A 21 14.66 35.99 32.48
N GLY A 22 14.17 37.04 31.81
CA GLY A 22 14.57 38.46 31.84
C GLY A 22 15.80 38.65 30.94
N GLY A 23 15.82 39.43 29.87
CA GLY A 23 14.84 40.30 29.23
C GLY A 23 15.51 41.04 28.05
N GLY A 24 14.71 41.85 27.35
CA GLY A 24 15.14 42.84 26.35
C GLY A 24 15.19 42.27 24.93
N GLY A 25 14.55 42.84 23.91
CA GLY A 25 13.85 44.11 23.76
C GLY A 25 13.85 44.43 22.26
N GLY A 26 12.79 45.04 21.73
CA GLY A 26 12.79 45.55 20.36
C GLY A 26 11.46 45.40 19.63
N GLU A 27 10.53 46.30 19.93
CA GLU A 27 9.41 46.67 19.05
C GLU A 27 9.93 47.12 17.67
N GLN A 28 9.22 46.75 16.60
CA GLN A 28 8.70 47.74 15.65
C GLN A 28 7.56 47.19 14.79
N ALA A 29 6.48 47.97 14.75
CA ALA A 29 5.27 47.77 14.00
C ALA A 29 5.34 48.42 12.60
N ALA A 30 4.58 47.87 11.65
CA ALA A 30 3.93 48.57 10.52
C ALA A 30 2.96 47.55 9.88
N GLN A 31 1.64 47.58 10.10
CA GLN A 31 0.61 48.47 9.56
C GLN A 31 0.54 48.60 8.02
N GLU A 32 -0.52 47.98 7.49
CA GLU A 32 -1.51 48.46 6.50
C GLU A 32 -1.09 48.87 5.07
N SER A 33 -1.65 48.16 4.09
CA SER A 33 -2.57 48.66 3.04
C SER A 33 -2.87 47.49 2.09
N GLY A 34 -4.10 47.19 1.63
CA GLY A 34 -5.24 48.05 1.35
C GLY A 34 -5.23 48.42 -0.13
N GLY A 35 -5.93 47.66 -0.99
CA GLY A 35 -6.06 47.98 -2.41
C GLY A 35 -6.89 46.97 -3.21
N GLN A 36 -8.21 47.15 -3.21
CA GLN A 36 -9.10 46.67 -4.27
C GLN A 36 -8.87 47.51 -5.53
N GLU A 37 -8.95 46.92 -6.72
CA GLU A 37 -9.79 47.45 -7.81
C GLU A 37 -9.97 46.44 -8.94
N ALA A 38 -11.12 46.56 -9.60
CA ALA A 38 -11.72 45.62 -10.53
C ALA A 38 -11.60 46.08 -12.00
N SER A 39 -12.11 45.23 -12.89
CA SER A 39 -12.47 45.45 -14.30
C SER A 39 -11.32 45.28 -15.31
N THR A 40 -11.47 44.55 -16.41
CA THR A 40 -12.49 44.70 -17.45
C THR A 40 -12.61 43.45 -18.34
N GLN A 41 -13.80 43.30 -18.92
CA GLN A 41 -14.15 42.36 -19.99
C GLN A 41 -13.38 42.66 -21.29
N GLU A 42 -13.05 41.63 -22.06
CA GLU A 42 -13.10 41.73 -23.53
C GLU A 42 -13.61 40.43 -24.16
N GLN A 43 -14.69 40.58 -24.92
CA GLN A 43 -15.27 39.56 -25.80
C GLN A 43 -14.47 39.50 -27.11
N ALA A 44 -14.27 38.30 -27.64
CA ALA A 44 -14.12 38.11 -29.08
C ALA A 44 -14.83 36.82 -29.52
N GLN A 45 -15.92 37.01 -30.27
CA GLN A 45 -16.62 35.99 -31.04
C GLN A 45 -15.98 35.86 -32.44
N SER A 46 -15.80 34.64 -32.91
CA SER A 46 -16.03 34.18 -34.30
C SER A 46 -15.71 32.67 -34.33
N GLY A 47 -16.49 31.74 -34.88
CA GLY A 47 -17.59 31.82 -35.83
C GLY A 47 -17.33 30.85 -36.99
N GLY A 48 -18.17 29.81 -37.15
CA GLY A 48 -18.25 28.87 -38.28
C GLY A 48 -17.83 27.44 -37.89
N GLY A 49 -18.70 26.42 -37.82
CA GLY A 49 -19.79 26.00 -38.73
C GLY A 49 -19.18 25.01 -39.74
N SER A 50 -19.66 23.80 -40.03
CA SER A 50 -20.96 23.12 -39.87
C SER A 50 -20.84 21.73 -40.52
N THR A 51 -21.86 20.88 -40.32
CA THR A 51 -22.24 19.64 -41.06
C THR A 51 -21.56 18.34 -40.61
N GLY A 52 -22.26 17.23 -40.36
CA GLY A 52 -23.68 16.90 -40.51
C GLY A 52 -23.84 15.44 -40.95
N GLY A 53 -24.74 14.70 -40.31
CA GLY A 53 -25.23 13.36 -40.72
C GLY A 53 -24.97 12.29 -39.64
N GLY A 54 -25.93 11.53 -39.11
CA GLY A 54 -27.32 11.29 -39.53
C GLY A 54 -27.57 9.79 -39.69
N PHE A 55 -28.14 9.18 -38.63
CA PHE A 55 -29.11 8.06 -38.63
C PHE A 55 -28.73 6.67 -39.20
N ALA A 56 -28.80 5.65 -38.31
CA ALA A 56 -29.88 4.64 -38.24
C ALA A 56 -29.41 3.18 -38.13
N GLY A 57 -29.98 2.49 -37.13
CA GLY A 57 -30.65 1.21 -37.35
C GLY A 57 -30.07 -0.03 -36.67
N GLY A 58 -30.85 -0.65 -35.78
CA GLY A 58 -30.66 -2.05 -35.40
C GLY A 58 -31.16 -2.42 -34.01
N GLY A 59 -32.48 -2.50 -33.83
CA GLY A 59 -33.06 -3.10 -32.63
C GLY A 59 -32.92 -4.62 -32.62
N SER A 60 -32.79 -5.20 -31.43
CA SER A 60 -33.14 -6.59 -31.17
C SER A 60 -33.73 -6.71 -29.77
N THR A 61 -34.99 -7.13 -29.74
CA THR A 61 -35.78 -7.50 -28.57
C THR A 61 -35.38 -8.90 -28.10
N GLY A 62 -35.10 -9.09 -26.81
CA GLY A 62 -34.90 -10.40 -26.19
C GLY A 62 -35.54 -10.41 -24.81
N GLY A 63 -36.49 -11.32 -24.60
CA GLY A 63 -37.46 -11.33 -23.50
C GLY A 63 -36.88 -11.44 -22.10
N GLY A 64 -37.61 -10.85 -21.15
CA GLY A 64 -37.41 -11.07 -19.73
C GLY A 64 -37.83 -12.48 -19.33
N THR A 65 -37.10 -13.01 -18.36
CA THR A 65 -37.57 -14.09 -17.48
C THR A 65 -37.17 -13.73 -16.06
N THR A 66 -38.18 -13.41 -15.27
CA THR A 66 -38.14 -13.35 -13.81
C THR A 66 -37.86 -14.75 -13.26
N GLY A 67 -36.62 -14.99 -12.83
CA GLY A 67 -36.25 -16.19 -12.07
C GLY A 67 -35.90 -15.78 -10.65
N GLY A 68 -36.81 -16.02 -9.71
CA GLY A 68 -36.50 -15.87 -8.29
C GLY A 68 -35.42 -16.87 -7.88
N MET A 69 -34.30 -16.38 -7.37
CA MET A 69 -33.30 -17.23 -6.74
C MET A 69 -33.78 -17.56 -5.33
N GLN A 70 -34.33 -18.78 -5.20
CA GLN A 70 -34.54 -19.42 -3.91
C GLN A 70 -33.18 -19.80 -3.32
N GLY A 71 -32.94 -19.31 -2.10
CA GLY A 71 -31.81 -19.70 -1.27
C GLY A 71 -31.75 -21.22 -1.09
N GLY A 72 -30.64 -21.80 -1.54
CA GLY A 72 -30.24 -23.17 -1.25
C GLY A 72 -29.04 -23.14 -0.33
N THR A 73 -29.28 -23.09 0.98
CA THR A 73 -28.28 -23.44 1.99
C THR A 73 -28.10 -24.96 1.96
N THR A 74 -26.99 -25.44 1.40
CA THR A 74 -26.49 -26.79 1.68
C THR A 74 -25.32 -26.68 2.63
N GLY A 75 -25.56 -27.03 3.90
CA GLY A 75 -24.54 -27.03 4.93
C GLY A 75 -23.58 -28.23 4.82
N GLY A 76 -22.35 -28.00 5.26
CA GLY A 76 -21.45 -29.02 5.77
C GLY A 76 -20.04 -29.00 5.19
N GLU A 77 -19.20 -28.07 5.64
CA GLU A 77 -17.81 -28.29 6.08
C GLU A 77 -17.28 -26.98 6.66
N SER A 78 -16.71 -27.02 7.87
CA SER A 78 -16.05 -25.87 8.51
C SER A 78 -14.71 -25.58 7.83
N GLY A 79 -14.47 -24.35 7.34
CA GLY A 79 -13.13 -23.85 6.98
C GLY A 79 -12.52 -24.42 5.69
N GLY A 80 -13.31 -24.60 4.63
CA GLY A 80 -12.84 -25.14 3.34
C GLY A 80 -12.46 -24.06 2.33
N LEU A 81 -11.36 -24.27 1.59
CA LEU A 81 -10.97 -23.41 0.47
C LEU A 81 -12.05 -23.41 -0.62
N MET A 82 -12.55 -22.23 -0.97
CA MET A 82 -13.58 -22.02 -1.98
C MET A 82 -12.96 -21.63 -3.31
N ARG A 83 -13.43 -22.27 -4.39
CA ARG A 83 -13.02 -21.90 -5.75
C ARG A 83 -13.55 -20.51 -6.09
N VAL A 84 -12.69 -19.66 -6.63
CA VAL A 84 -13.04 -18.29 -7.03
C VAL A 84 -13.52 -18.31 -8.47
N GLU A 85 -14.65 -17.66 -8.72
CA GLU A 85 -15.17 -17.44 -10.08
C GLU A 85 -15.14 -15.92 -10.35
N PRO A 86 -14.74 -15.49 -11.57
CA PRO A 86 -14.69 -14.06 -11.90
C PRO A 86 -16.05 -13.36 -11.75
N GLY A 87 -16.02 -12.09 -11.34
CA GLY A 87 -17.19 -11.21 -11.33
C GLY A 87 -18.01 -11.21 -10.04
N ASN A 88 -17.57 -11.90 -8.98
CA ASN A 88 -18.13 -11.78 -7.64
C ASN A 88 -17.03 -11.43 -6.63
N PRO A 89 -17.06 -10.24 -6.00
CA PRO A 89 -16.04 -9.83 -5.06
C PRO A 89 -16.13 -10.52 -3.68
N ILE A 90 -17.17 -11.32 -3.44
CA ILE A 90 -17.34 -12.06 -2.19
C ILE A 90 -17.14 -13.56 -2.43
N VAL A 91 -16.14 -14.15 -1.78
CA VAL A 91 -15.89 -15.59 -1.77
C VAL A 91 -16.10 -16.12 -0.36
N GLY A 92 -17.31 -16.59 -0.07
CA GLY A 92 -17.72 -16.94 1.30
C GLY A 92 -17.70 -15.73 2.21
N THR A 93 -16.71 -15.66 3.12
CA THR A 93 -16.48 -14.53 4.03
C THR A 93 -15.23 -13.71 3.66
N SER A 94 -14.65 -13.96 2.48
CA SER A 94 -13.46 -13.29 1.99
C SER A 94 -13.82 -12.23 0.96
N TYR A 95 -13.07 -11.14 0.96
CA TYR A 95 -13.14 -10.10 -0.05
C TYR A 95 -12.08 -10.34 -1.13
N VAL A 96 -12.50 -10.30 -2.38
CA VAL A 96 -11.63 -10.36 -3.57
C VAL A 96 -11.94 -9.14 -4.41
N ALA A 97 -11.01 -8.20 -4.49
CA ALA A 97 -11.23 -6.96 -5.21
C ALA A 97 -11.63 -7.24 -6.67
N PRO A 98 -12.56 -6.46 -7.26
CA PRO A 98 -13.01 -6.71 -8.62
C PRO A 98 -11.92 -6.63 -9.70
N LEU A 99 -10.81 -5.93 -9.41
CA LEU A 99 -9.64 -5.80 -10.29
C LEU A 99 -8.67 -6.98 -10.17
N VAL A 100 -8.96 -7.99 -9.35
CA VAL A 100 -8.15 -9.22 -9.27
C VAL A 100 -8.33 -10.03 -10.56
N GLU A 101 -7.21 -10.41 -11.16
CA GLU A 101 -7.21 -11.29 -12.33
C GLU A 101 -6.98 -12.75 -11.92
N LEU A 102 -7.87 -13.61 -12.41
CA LEU A 102 -7.94 -15.01 -12.03
C LEU A 102 -7.79 -15.90 -13.26
N PHE A 103 -6.82 -16.82 -13.22
CA PHE A 103 -6.60 -17.81 -14.28
C PHE A 103 -6.45 -19.21 -13.68
N GLY A 104 -7.18 -20.19 -14.20
CA GLY A 104 -7.04 -21.60 -13.80
C GLY A 104 -7.83 -21.99 -12.54
N ASP A 105 -7.33 -22.96 -11.76
CA ASP A 105 -7.93 -23.36 -10.48
C ASP A 105 -7.36 -22.51 -9.34
N VAL A 106 -8.10 -21.47 -8.95
CA VAL A 106 -7.75 -20.58 -7.83
C VAL A 106 -8.74 -20.81 -6.70
N ARG A 107 -8.23 -20.97 -5.47
CA ARG A 107 -9.05 -21.18 -4.28
C ARG A 107 -8.62 -20.29 -3.12
N ILE A 108 -9.60 -19.76 -2.40
CA ILE A 108 -9.38 -18.84 -1.28
C ILE A 108 -10.13 -19.35 -0.06
N GLY A 109 -9.49 -19.27 1.12
CA GLY A 109 -10.09 -19.56 2.41
C GLY A 109 -11.11 -18.51 2.86
N GLU A 110 -11.51 -18.60 4.12
CA GLU A 110 -12.43 -17.68 4.79
C GLU A 110 -11.70 -16.49 5.42
N ARG A 111 -12.38 -15.33 5.49
CA ARG A 111 -11.90 -14.10 6.13
C ARG A 111 -10.58 -13.56 5.55
N SER A 112 -10.36 -13.79 4.27
CA SER A 112 -9.16 -13.35 3.55
C SER A 112 -9.44 -12.07 2.75
N PHE A 113 -8.40 -11.26 2.58
CA PHE A 113 -8.46 -10.00 1.84
C PHE A 113 -7.53 -10.09 0.63
N VAL A 114 -8.08 -10.04 -0.59
CA VAL A 114 -7.29 -9.97 -1.83
C VAL A 114 -7.54 -8.63 -2.50
N ALA A 115 -6.53 -7.78 -2.51
CA ALA A 115 -6.63 -6.39 -2.96
C ALA A 115 -6.51 -6.23 -4.47
N SER A 116 -6.59 -4.98 -4.94
CA SER A 116 -6.68 -4.65 -6.36
C SER A 116 -5.43 -5.07 -7.12
N ASN A 117 -5.62 -5.36 -8.41
CA ASN A 117 -4.54 -5.66 -9.37
C ASN A 117 -3.71 -6.91 -9.06
N THR A 118 -4.06 -7.67 -8.01
CA THR A 118 -3.49 -8.99 -7.75
C THR A 118 -3.79 -9.95 -8.90
N ILE A 119 -2.78 -10.72 -9.31
CA ILE A 119 -2.88 -11.73 -10.36
C ILE A 119 -2.67 -13.12 -9.74
N LEU A 120 -3.70 -13.96 -9.79
CA LEU A 120 -3.65 -15.36 -9.36
C LEU A 120 -3.77 -16.26 -10.57
N ARG A 121 -2.70 -16.99 -10.90
CA ARG A 121 -2.62 -17.78 -12.13
C ARG A 121 -2.11 -19.20 -11.90
N ALA A 122 -2.99 -20.16 -12.12
CA ALA A 122 -2.67 -21.58 -12.21
C ALA A 122 -2.65 -22.06 -13.67
N ALA A 123 -1.58 -22.74 -14.06
CA ALA A 123 -1.50 -23.51 -15.30
C ALA A 123 -2.45 -24.73 -15.26
N PRO A 124 -2.75 -25.38 -16.40
CA PRO A 124 -3.53 -26.61 -16.40
C PRO A 124 -2.94 -27.64 -15.43
N GLU A 125 -3.80 -28.33 -14.68
CA GLU A 125 -3.44 -29.34 -13.67
C GLU A 125 -2.75 -28.79 -12.41
N GLN A 126 -2.43 -27.49 -12.36
CA GLN A 126 -1.94 -26.79 -11.18
C GLN A 126 -3.07 -26.06 -10.44
N GLN A 127 -2.76 -25.60 -9.24
CA GLN A 127 -3.66 -24.82 -8.40
C GLN A 127 -2.94 -23.66 -7.73
N VAL A 128 -3.63 -22.55 -7.49
CA VAL A 128 -3.22 -21.51 -6.54
C VAL A 128 -4.17 -21.58 -5.34
N THR A 129 -3.62 -21.65 -4.13
CA THR A 129 -4.42 -21.57 -2.89
C THR A 129 -4.00 -20.42 -2.00
N ILE A 130 -4.97 -19.65 -1.51
CA ILE A 130 -4.81 -18.67 -0.43
C ILE A 130 -5.54 -19.19 0.80
N GLY A 131 -4.86 -19.29 1.94
CA GLY A 131 -5.41 -19.80 3.20
C GLY A 131 -6.51 -18.91 3.80
N ASN A 132 -6.96 -19.29 5.00
CA ASN A 132 -7.91 -18.50 5.80
C ASN A 132 -7.19 -17.33 6.48
N GLU A 133 -7.90 -16.24 6.77
CA GLU A 133 -7.36 -15.07 7.49
C GLU A 133 -6.08 -14.52 6.83
N THR A 134 -5.99 -14.62 5.51
CA THR A 134 -4.77 -14.33 4.77
C THR A 134 -5.00 -13.11 3.89
N ASN A 135 -3.99 -12.25 3.79
CA ASN A 135 -4.06 -11.09 2.90
C ASN A 135 -3.07 -11.22 1.74
N ALA A 136 -3.55 -10.84 0.56
CA ALA A 136 -2.75 -10.57 -0.62
C ALA A 136 -3.04 -9.13 -1.02
N GLN A 137 -2.08 -8.23 -0.76
CA GLN A 137 -2.26 -6.79 -0.92
C GLN A 137 -2.22 -6.36 -2.39
N ASP A 138 -2.07 -5.06 -2.66
CA ASP A 138 -2.16 -4.55 -4.02
C ASP A 138 -0.99 -5.07 -4.89
N ASN A 139 -1.29 -5.39 -6.15
CA ASN A 139 -0.31 -5.82 -7.15
C ASN A 139 0.45 -7.13 -6.83
N ILE A 140 -0.09 -8.03 -6.00
CA ILE A 140 0.51 -9.36 -5.78
C ILE A 140 0.50 -10.21 -7.05
N ILE A 141 1.54 -11.01 -7.27
CA ILE A 141 1.57 -12.02 -8.33
C ILE A 141 1.76 -13.40 -7.71
N VAL A 142 0.76 -14.27 -7.81
CA VAL A 142 0.88 -15.70 -7.46
C VAL A 142 0.73 -16.56 -8.69
N ARG A 143 1.77 -17.35 -9.01
CA ARG A 143 1.78 -18.22 -10.20
C ARG A 143 2.11 -19.66 -9.82
N SER A 144 1.30 -20.58 -10.33
CA SER A 144 1.54 -22.03 -10.32
C SER A 144 1.70 -22.47 -11.77
N LEU A 145 2.93 -22.51 -12.27
CA LEU A 145 3.25 -22.83 -13.66
C LEU A 145 3.70 -24.27 -13.82
N GLU A 146 4.66 -24.67 -13.00
CA GLU A 146 5.28 -26.00 -13.01
C GLU A 146 4.90 -26.79 -11.75
N ASP A 147 4.77 -26.10 -10.62
CA ASP A 147 4.35 -26.65 -9.34
C ASP A 147 3.26 -25.77 -8.70
N THR A 148 2.65 -26.27 -7.62
CA THR A 148 1.55 -25.58 -6.95
C THR A 148 2.09 -24.51 -6.00
N SER A 149 1.65 -23.27 -6.20
CA SER A 149 1.79 -22.20 -5.22
C SER A 149 0.68 -22.26 -4.17
N THR A 150 1.07 -22.42 -2.90
CA THR A 150 0.15 -22.47 -1.76
C THR A 150 0.54 -21.46 -0.71
N ILE A 151 -0.40 -20.64 -0.28
CA ILE A 151 -0.24 -19.70 0.83
C ILE A 151 -1.03 -20.22 2.03
N GLY A 152 -0.35 -20.35 3.16
CA GLY A 152 -0.90 -20.81 4.44
C GLY A 152 -1.93 -19.86 5.01
N ASN A 153 -2.49 -20.23 6.16
CA ASN A 153 -3.42 -19.41 6.92
C ASN A 153 -2.69 -18.28 7.64
N ARG A 154 -3.42 -17.21 7.99
CA ARG A 154 -2.90 -16.09 8.78
C ARG A 154 -1.61 -15.52 8.18
N THR A 155 -1.50 -15.50 6.86
CA THR A 155 -0.28 -15.11 6.15
C THR A 155 -0.49 -13.76 5.45
N SER A 156 0.56 -12.94 5.39
CA SER A 156 0.51 -11.64 4.73
C SER A 156 1.46 -11.61 3.54
N LEU A 157 0.91 -11.39 2.35
CA LEU A 157 1.67 -11.04 1.16
C LEU A 157 1.51 -9.53 0.94
N ALA A 158 2.58 -8.79 1.22
CA ALA A 158 2.59 -7.35 1.16
C ALA A 158 2.79 -6.83 -0.27
N HIS A 159 2.41 -5.56 -0.53
CA HIS A 159 2.32 -4.97 -1.87
C HIS A 159 3.42 -5.44 -2.85
N HIS A 160 3.03 -5.87 -4.04
CA HIS A 160 3.91 -6.34 -5.11
C HIS A 160 4.72 -7.62 -4.86
N ALA A 161 4.56 -8.32 -3.73
CA ALA A 161 5.23 -9.61 -3.56
C ALA A 161 4.88 -10.62 -4.67
N ILE A 162 5.89 -11.39 -5.08
CA ILE A 162 5.80 -12.38 -6.15
C ILE A 162 6.02 -13.76 -5.57
N ILE A 163 5.03 -14.65 -5.73
CA ILE A 163 5.13 -16.06 -5.35
C ILE A 163 5.00 -16.93 -6.61
N ARG A 164 6.03 -17.72 -6.91
CA ARG A 164 6.04 -18.62 -8.06
C ARG A 164 6.44 -20.03 -7.66
N ASP A 165 5.58 -20.99 -8.00
CA ASP A 165 5.82 -22.43 -7.80
C ASP A 165 6.30 -22.76 -6.36
N SER A 166 5.74 -22.09 -5.35
CA SER A 166 6.29 -22.06 -3.97
C SER A 166 5.24 -22.31 -2.89
N GLN A 167 5.67 -22.89 -1.77
CA GLN A 167 4.81 -23.13 -0.61
C GLN A 167 5.16 -22.14 0.50
N VAL A 168 4.21 -21.29 0.88
CA VAL A 168 4.33 -20.36 2.00
C VAL A 168 3.51 -20.91 3.17
N GLY A 169 4.17 -21.18 4.29
CA GLY A 169 3.58 -21.74 5.50
C GLY A 169 2.61 -20.80 6.20
N ASP A 170 1.98 -21.30 7.26
CA ASP A 170 1.07 -20.51 8.09
C ASP A 170 1.83 -19.40 8.80
N PHE A 171 1.16 -18.27 9.03
CA PHE A 171 1.70 -17.14 9.80
C PHE A 171 2.96 -16.49 9.24
N ALA A 172 3.26 -16.71 7.95
CA ALA A 172 4.40 -16.09 7.29
C ALA A 172 4.12 -14.63 6.90
N PHE A 173 5.17 -13.87 6.67
CA PHE A 173 5.12 -12.52 6.09
C PHE A 173 6.06 -12.44 4.89
N VAL A 174 5.58 -11.89 3.78
CA VAL A 174 6.37 -11.63 2.58
C VAL A 174 6.24 -10.14 2.25
N GLY A 175 7.34 -9.40 2.40
CA GLY A 175 7.38 -7.95 2.32
C GLY A 175 7.25 -7.38 0.91
N PHE A 176 7.18 -6.05 0.85
CA PHE A 176 7.05 -5.29 -0.41
C PHE A 176 8.12 -5.69 -1.43
N ASN A 177 7.73 -5.90 -2.69
CA ASN A 177 8.63 -6.30 -3.78
C ASN A 177 9.47 -7.57 -3.50
N ALA A 178 9.15 -8.38 -2.49
CA ALA A 178 9.88 -9.62 -2.22
C ALA A 178 9.48 -10.75 -3.18
N GLU A 179 10.43 -11.60 -3.53
CA GLU A 179 10.25 -12.68 -4.51
C GLU A 179 10.53 -14.07 -3.91
N ILE A 180 9.53 -14.96 -3.95
CA ILE A 180 9.64 -16.35 -3.50
C ILE A 180 9.43 -17.28 -4.68
N ILE A 181 10.48 -17.98 -5.08
CA ILE A 181 10.51 -18.76 -6.32
C ILE A 181 11.03 -20.17 -6.04
N ASN A 182 10.29 -21.19 -6.49
CA ASN A 182 10.64 -22.61 -6.34
C ASN A 182 11.08 -22.99 -4.91
N SER A 183 10.45 -22.38 -3.90
CA SER A 183 10.93 -22.41 -2.53
C SER A 183 9.82 -22.80 -1.55
N THR A 184 10.23 -23.19 -0.35
CA THR A 184 9.33 -23.41 0.78
C THR A 184 9.66 -22.42 1.87
N LEU A 185 8.71 -21.59 2.27
CA LEU A 185 8.77 -20.86 3.52
C LEU A 185 8.04 -21.69 4.57
N GLU A 186 8.73 -22.18 5.60
CA GLU A 186 8.06 -22.84 6.71
C GLU A 186 7.25 -21.83 7.54
N ASN A 187 6.46 -22.33 8.50
CA ASN A 187 5.56 -21.50 9.28
C ASN A 187 6.31 -20.34 9.97
N GLY A 188 5.68 -19.17 9.97
CA GLY A 188 6.24 -18.00 10.61
C GLY A 188 7.51 -17.42 9.99
N ALA A 189 7.97 -17.92 8.83
CA ALA A 189 9.05 -17.27 8.10
C ALA A 189 8.70 -15.81 7.77
N PHE A 190 9.69 -14.93 7.90
CA PHE A 190 9.53 -13.48 7.84
C PHE A 190 10.49 -12.89 6.83
N VAL A 191 9.99 -12.60 5.63
CA VAL A 191 10.79 -12.10 4.50
C VAL A 191 10.55 -10.61 4.33
N LEU A 192 11.58 -9.79 4.51
CA LEU A 192 11.50 -8.33 4.41
C LEU A 192 11.55 -7.84 2.96
N HIS A 193 11.40 -6.52 2.82
CA HIS A 193 11.20 -5.81 1.56
C HIS A 193 12.35 -6.04 0.57
N GLY A 194 12.02 -6.23 -0.71
CA GLY A 194 12.99 -6.42 -1.79
C GLY A 194 13.83 -7.70 -1.72
N ALA A 195 13.63 -8.55 -0.69
CA ALA A 195 14.38 -9.80 -0.56
C ALA A 195 13.97 -10.84 -1.61
N SER A 196 14.89 -11.73 -1.98
CA SER A 196 14.63 -12.84 -2.89
C SER A 196 15.01 -14.19 -2.28
N VAL A 197 14.14 -15.19 -2.46
CA VAL A 197 14.32 -16.56 -1.97
C VAL A 197 14.11 -17.52 -3.12
N GLU A 198 15.16 -18.21 -3.54
CA GLU A 198 15.12 -19.09 -4.71
C GLU A 198 15.69 -20.49 -4.44
N ASN A 199 14.93 -21.53 -4.80
CA ASN A 199 15.32 -22.94 -4.75
C ASN A 199 15.78 -23.45 -3.36
N VAL A 200 15.22 -22.90 -2.29
CA VAL A 200 15.58 -23.24 -0.89
C VAL A 200 14.36 -23.43 0.01
N THR A 201 14.60 -23.97 1.19
CA THR A 201 13.62 -23.96 2.29
C THR A 201 14.06 -22.98 3.37
N ILE A 202 13.27 -21.95 3.63
CA ILE A 202 13.46 -21.05 4.78
C ILE A 202 12.86 -21.73 6.01
N PRO A 203 13.65 -22.02 7.06
CA PRO A 203 13.16 -22.68 8.26
C PRO A 203 12.12 -21.87 9.04
N GLU A 204 11.38 -22.55 9.90
CA GLU A 204 10.34 -21.96 10.76
C GLU A 204 10.87 -20.74 11.53
N ASN A 205 10.09 -19.65 11.54
CA ASN A 205 10.40 -18.40 12.24
C ASN A 205 11.76 -17.80 11.92
N ARG A 206 12.27 -17.96 10.68
CA ARG A 206 13.49 -17.27 10.23
C ARG A 206 13.20 -15.97 9.53
N LEU A 207 14.07 -15.00 9.77
CA LEU A 207 14.02 -13.66 9.19
C LEU A 207 15.01 -13.54 8.04
N VAL A 208 14.53 -13.10 6.89
CA VAL A 208 15.34 -12.67 5.74
C VAL A 208 15.35 -11.15 5.72
N GLY A 209 16.55 -10.55 5.75
CA GLY A 209 16.73 -9.10 5.79
C GLY A 209 16.26 -8.39 4.51
N PRO A 210 16.11 -7.05 4.53
CA PRO A 210 15.71 -6.30 3.36
C PRO A 210 16.75 -6.48 2.23
N GLY A 211 16.27 -6.70 1.00
CA GLY A 211 17.09 -6.90 -0.19
C GLY A 211 18.07 -8.08 -0.15
N GLU A 212 17.98 -8.98 0.83
CA GLU A 212 18.83 -10.18 0.90
C GLU A 212 18.47 -11.19 -0.20
N GLU A 213 19.49 -11.84 -0.77
CA GLU A 213 19.32 -12.90 -1.77
C GLU A 213 19.70 -14.28 -1.21
N ILE A 214 18.69 -15.12 -0.97
CA ILE A 214 18.86 -16.46 -0.42
C ILE A 214 18.70 -17.51 -1.52
N THR A 215 19.82 -18.03 -2.02
CA THR A 215 19.87 -18.98 -3.14
C THR A 215 20.48 -20.33 -2.78
N THR A 216 21.00 -20.47 -1.55
CA THR A 216 21.57 -21.71 -1.04
C THR A 216 20.96 -22.09 0.30
N GLN A 217 20.81 -23.40 0.53
CA GLN A 217 20.29 -23.89 1.81
C GLN A 217 21.23 -23.57 2.98
N GLU A 218 22.52 -23.35 2.73
CA GLU A 218 23.46 -22.91 3.76
C GLU A 218 23.13 -21.50 4.27
N GLN A 219 22.84 -20.55 3.37
CA GLN A 219 22.34 -19.22 3.73
C GLN A 219 21.03 -19.33 4.52
N ALA A 220 20.05 -20.06 3.99
CA ALA A 220 18.74 -20.24 4.64
C ALA A 220 18.84 -20.81 6.06
N ASN A 221 19.73 -21.78 6.29
CA ASN A 221 19.94 -22.37 7.61
C ASN A 221 20.65 -21.43 8.60
N ALA A 222 21.38 -20.43 8.09
CA ALA A 222 22.16 -19.48 8.88
C ALA A 222 21.38 -18.22 9.26
N LEU A 223 20.18 -18.00 8.71
CA LEU A 223 19.34 -16.85 8.98
C LEU A 223 19.05 -16.67 10.48
N PRO A 224 18.91 -15.42 10.97
CA PRO A 224 18.49 -15.18 12.34
C PRO A 224 17.05 -15.66 12.59
N GLU A 225 16.74 -15.94 13.86
CA GLU A 225 15.35 -16.17 14.28
C GLU A 225 14.62 -14.82 14.36
N ALA A 226 13.38 -14.81 13.89
CA ALA A 226 12.44 -13.72 14.08
C ALA A 226 12.08 -13.61 15.57
N ASP A 227 11.96 -12.40 16.10
CA ASP A 227 11.70 -12.17 17.53
C ASP A 227 10.26 -11.72 17.81
N ALA A 228 9.97 -11.36 19.06
CA ALA A 228 8.62 -10.98 19.48
C ALA A 228 8.06 -9.75 18.74
N SER A 229 8.92 -8.81 18.30
CA SER A 229 8.47 -7.63 17.56
C SER A 229 7.91 -8.02 16.19
N THR A 230 8.52 -9.01 15.53
CA THR A 230 8.02 -9.53 14.25
C THR A 230 6.69 -10.26 14.37
N GLU A 231 6.39 -10.84 15.53
CA GLU A 231 5.10 -11.47 15.82
C GLU A 231 4.01 -10.40 16.00
N GLU A 232 4.28 -9.37 16.80
CA GLU A 232 3.38 -8.22 17.00
C GLU A 232 3.09 -7.49 15.68
N PHE A 233 4.13 -7.24 14.88
CA PHE A 233 3.97 -6.67 13.55
C PHE A 233 3.07 -7.52 12.64
N ARG A 234 3.27 -8.84 12.59
CA ARG A 234 2.43 -9.73 11.77
C ARG A 234 0.98 -9.72 12.21
N GLU A 235 0.72 -9.80 13.52
CA GLU A 235 -0.64 -9.76 14.06
C GLU A 235 -1.32 -8.43 13.71
N GLY A 236 -0.63 -7.29 13.84
CA GLY A 236 -1.18 -5.99 13.45
C GLY A 236 -1.58 -5.93 11.98
N VAL A 237 -0.71 -6.41 11.07
CA VAL A 237 -1.03 -6.49 9.63
C VAL A 237 -2.25 -7.40 9.38
N LEU A 238 -2.38 -8.52 10.08
CA LEU A 238 -3.52 -9.43 9.96
C LEU A 238 -4.82 -8.79 10.45
N ASP A 239 -4.79 -8.10 11.58
CA ASP A 239 -5.95 -7.45 12.18
C ASP A 239 -6.50 -6.35 11.28
N VAL A 240 -5.64 -5.47 10.76
CA VAL A 240 -6.00 -4.43 9.78
C VAL A 240 -6.65 -5.04 8.55
N ASN A 241 -6.04 -6.08 7.98
CA ASN A 241 -6.55 -6.70 6.75
C ASN A 241 -7.82 -7.54 6.96
N ALA A 242 -8.04 -8.06 8.16
CA ALA A 242 -9.31 -8.68 8.52
C ALA A 242 -10.44 -7.65 8.55
N GLU A 243 -10.20 -6.47 9.13
CA GLU A 243 -11.16 -5.35 9.07
C GLU A 243 -11.39 -4.87 7.63
N PHE A 244 -10.36 -4.84 6.79
CA PHE A 244 -10.55 -4.54 5.36
C PHE A 244 -11.44 -5.57 4.66
N ALA A 245 -11.26 -6.87 4.90
CA ALA A 245 -12.14 -7.87 4.31
C ALA A 245 -13.60 -7.62 4.68
N GLU A 246 -13.89 -7.39 5.97
CA GLU A 246 -15.25 -7.12 6.45
C GLU A 246 -15.81 -5.80 5.91
N GLY A 247 -15.03 -4.71 6.00
CA GLY A 247 -15.43 -3.38 5.59
C GLY A 247 -15.69 -3.25 4.10
N TYR A 248 -14.87 -3.88 3.25
CA TYR A 248 -15.09 -3.89 1.81
C TYR A 248 -16.28 -4.76 1.38
N ILE A 249 -16.53 -5.87 2.09
CA ILE A 249 -17.76 -6.66 1.90
C ILE A 249 -18.98 -5.81 2.22
N GLU A 250 -19.01 -5.16 3.39
CA GLU A 250 -20.12 -4.29 3.78
C GLU A 250 -20.32 -3.14 2.78
N LEU A 251 -19.23 -2.49 2.36
CA LEU A 251 -19.26 -1.43 1.36
C LEU A 251 -19.88 -1.89 0.04
N TYR A 252 -19.51 -3.06 -0.45
CA TYR A 252 -20.07 -3.64 -1.67
C TYR A 252 -21.55 -4.05 -1.50
N GLU A 253 -21.90 -4.67 -0.38
CA GLU A 253 -23.28 -5.11 -0.13
C GLU A 253 -24.25 -3.94 0.03
N THR A 254 -23.80 -2.84 0.63
CA THR A 254 -24.61 -1.67 0.94
C THR A 254 -24.70 -0.68 -0.21
N GLU A 255 -23.60 -0.46 -0.94
CA GLU A 255 -23.50 0.59 -1.97
C GLU A 255 -23.28 0.05 -3.40
N GLY A 256 -23.01 -1.25 -3.55
CA GLY A 256 -22.94 -1.94 -4.83
C GLY A 256 -21.54 -1.96 -5.44
N TYR A 257 -21.45 -2.50 -6.66
CA TYR A 257 -20.17 -2.74 -7.35
C TYR A 257 -19.34 -1.47 -7.58
N GLU A 258 -19.98 -0.35 -7.88
CA GLU A 258 -19.30 0.91 -8.20
C GLU A 258 -18.53 1.53 -7.02
N SER A 259 -18.82 1.15 -5.77
CA SER A 259 -18.10 1.66 -4.58
C SER A 259 -16.73 1.00 -4.37
N VAL A 260 -16.51 -0.15 -5.01
CA VAL A 260 -15.31 -0.98 -4.83
C VAL A 260 -14.46 -1.08 -6.10
N VAL A 261 -14.67 -0.18 -7.07
CA VAL A 261 -13.91 -0.12 -8.34
C VAL A 261 -13.54 1.31 -8.72
N GLY A 262 -12.50 1.43 -9.55
CA GLY A 262 -12.08 2.70 -10.14
C GLY A 262 -11.65 3.75 -9.12
N VAL A 263 -11.83 5.02 -9.50
CA VAL A 263 -11.53 6.23 -8.68
C VAL A 263 -12.75 6.68 -7.88
N THR A 264 -13.91 6.11 -8.18
CA THR A 264 -15.17 6.51 -7.57
C THR A 264 -15.45 5.62 -6.37
N GLY A 265 -15.60 6.23 -5.21
CA GLY A 265 -16.08 5.54 -4.04
C GLY A 265 -15.23 5.82 -2.81
N PRO A 266 -15.87 5.84 -1.64
CA PRO A 266 -15.18 6.04 -0.39
C PRO A 266 -14.42 4.78 0.04
N ASN A 267 -13.49 4.94 1.00
CA ASN A 267 -12.94 3.80 1.73
C ASN A 267 -14.02 3.07 2.54
N PRO A 268 -13.78 1.79 2.89
CA PRO A 268 -14.59 1.12 3.89
C PRO A 268 -14.52 1.86 5.22
N ALA A 269 -15.59 1.76 6.02
CA ALA A 269 -15.52 2.21 7.40
C ALA A 269 -14.75 1.17 8.22
N THR A 270 -13.65 1.58 8.85
CA THR A 270 -12.81 0.74 9.71
C THR A 270 -12.69 1.37 11.10
N SER A 271 -12.10 0.65 12.05
CA SER A 271 -11.86 1.18 13.40
C SER A 271 -10.80 2.30 13.42
N PHE A 272 -9.89 2.27 12.44
CA PHE A 272 -8.69 3.11 12.35
C PHE A 272 -8.81 4.28 11.37
N ASN A 273 -9.77 4.27 10.43
CA ASN A 273 -9.87 5.33 9.44
C ASN A 273 -11.31 5.80 9.19
N GLU A 274 -11.46 7.13 9.13
CA GLU A 274 -12.73 7.74 8.78
C GLU A 274 -13.01 7.58 7.29
N ARG A 275 -14.30 7.56 6.96
CA ARG A 275 -14.76 7.44 5.59
C ARG A 275 -14.58 8.76 4.83
N ALA A 276 -13.89 8.71 3.71
CA ALA A 276 -13.60 9.81 2.81
C ALA A 276 -13.60 9.36 1.35
N GLU A 277 -13.74 10.32 0.43
CA GLU A 277 -13.73 10.07 -1.02
C GLU A 277 -12.55 10.80 -1.69
N PRO A 278 -12.02 10.25 -2.80
CA PRO A 278 -10.96 10.89 -3.56
C PRO A 278 -11.35 12.26 -4.11
N GLN A 279 -10.40 13.18 -4.11
CA GLN A 279 -10.50 14.53 -4.63
C GLN A 279 -9.42 14.72 -5.72
N VAL A 280 -9.83 14.70 -6.98
CA VAL A 280 -8.92 14.77 -8.12
C VAL A 280 -9.14 16.08 -8.88
N ALA A 281 -8.09 16.88 -9.03
CA ALA A 281 -8.14 18.15 -9.74
C ALA A 281 -7.93 17.97 -11.25
N GLU A 282 -8.71 18.70 -12.06
CA GLU A 282 -8.62 18.65 -13.52
C GLU A 282 -7.62 19.67 -14.10
N PRO A 283 -6.97 19.38 -15.24
CA PRO A 283 -7.10 18.15 -16.02
C PRO A 283 -6.43 16.95 -15.33
N PHE A 284 -6.97 15.76 -15.50
CA PHE A 284 -6.42 14.52 -14.95
C PHE A 284 -6.49 13.39 -15.98
N GLU A 285 -5.42 12.60 -16.09
CA GLU A 285 -5.38 11.45 -16.99
C GLU A 285 -5.15 10.15 -16.20
N ILE A 286 -5.93 9.13 -16.55
CA ILE A 286 -5.90 7.84 -15.88
C ILE A 286 -6.07 6.71 -16.89
N GLN A 287 -5.26 5.67 -16.73
CA GLN A 287 -5.34 4.46 -17.55
C GLN A 287 -6.20 3.37 -16.89
N GLU A 288 -6.21 2.17 -17.48
CA GLU A 288 -7.05 1.05 -17.03
C GLU A 288 -6.54 0.43 -15.72
N PHE A 289 -7.42 -0.28 -15.00
CA PHE A 289 -7.07 -0.99 -13.76
C PHE A 289 -6.54 -0.11 -12.61
N VAL A 290 -6.79 1.20 -12.65
CA VAL A 290 -6.40 2.08 -11.55
C VAL A 290 -7.46 2.04 -10.44
N ARG A 291 -7.00 1.96 -9.18
CA ARG A 291 -7.81 2.07 -7.97
C ARG A 291 -7.37 3.28 -7.17
N ILE A 292 -8.30 4.19 -6.87
CA ILE A 292 -8.07 5.31 -5.95
C ILE A 292 -9.21 5.33 -4.93
N VAL A 293 -8.89 5.35 -3.63
CA VAL A 293 -9.88 5.21 -2.56
C VAL A 293 -9.45 5.92 -1.27
N GLY A 294 -10.41 6.43 -0.52
CA GLY A 294 -10.18 7.17 0.73
C GLY A 294 -9.88 8.65 0.50
N ASP A 295 -9.33 9.32 1.51
CA ASP A 295 -8.92 10.75 1.41
C ASP A 295 -7.63 10.90 0.59
N VAL A 296 -7.75 10.66 -0.71
CA VAL A 296 -6.69 10.89 -1.69
C VAL A 296 -6.94 12.23 -2.36
N ARG A 297 -5.93 13.09 -2.41
CA ARG A 297 -6.01 14.43 -3.01
C ARG A 297 -4.94 14.54 -4.09
N ILE A 298 -5.37 14.67 -5.35
CA ILE A 298 -4.46 14.70 -6.51
C ILE A 298 -4.54 16.07 -7.19
N GLY A 299 -3.38 16.70 -7.38
CA GLY A 299 -3.21 17.96 -8.07
C GLY A 299 -3.49 17.88 -9.58
N PRO A 300 -3.65 19.03 -10.26
CA PRO A 300 -3.94 19.05 -11.70
C PRO A 300 -2.74 18.58 -12.53
N ASN A 301 -3.05 18.16 -13.75
CA ASN A 301 -2.13 17.58 -14.74
C ASN A 301 -1.43 16.28 -14.29
N ALA A 302 -1.94 15.60 -13.26
CA ALA A 302 -1.43 14.29 -12.90
C ALA A 302 -1.81 13.25 -13.98
N GLN A 303 -0.85 12.38 -14.27
CA GLN A 303 -1.00 11.24 -15.17
C GLN A 303 -0.78 9.96 -14.36
N ILE A 304 -1.76 9.06 -14.39
CA ILE A 304 -1.74 7.81 -13.62
C ILE A 304 -1.84 6.64 -14.59
N ALA A 305 -0.76 5.90 -14.76
CA ALA A 305 -0.73 4.76 -15.66
C ALA A 305 -1.42 3.53 -15.06
N GLN A 306 -1.43 2.44 -15.82
CA GLN A 306 -2.34 1.33 -15.57
C GLN A 306 -1.94 0.57 -14.30
N ARG A 307 -2.93 -0.06 -13.65
CA ARG A 307 -2.73 -0.91 -12.46
C ARG A 307 -2.16 -0.19 -11.23
N THR A 308 -2.16 1.13 -11.23
CA THR A 308 -1.79 1.92 -10.06
C THR A 308 -2.87 1.86 -8.98
N ALA A 309 -2.46 1.69 -7.72
CA ALA A 309 -3.33 1.60 -6.56
C ALA A 309 -2.97 2.70 -5.55
N ILE A 310 -3.88 3.62 -5.28
CA ILE A 310 -3.70 4.72 -4.33
C ILE A 310 -4.76 4.61 -3.25
N ARG A 311 -4.33 4.15 -2.08
CA ARG A 311 -5.23 3.74 -1.00
C ARG A 311 -4.95 4.53 0.28
N ALA A 312 -5.82 5.49 0.55
CA ALA A 312 -5.88 6.21 1.82
C ALA A 312 -6.98 5.62 2.73
N ASP A 313 -7.03 4.28 2.82
CA ASP A 313 -8.04 3.54 3.57
C ASP A 313 -7.56 3.02 4.93
N GLU A 314 -6.26 3.05 5.23
CA GLU A 314 -5.67 2.86 6.57
C GLU A 314 -5.19 4.19 7.17
N GLY A 315 -4.19 4.81 6.54
CA GLY A 315 -3.75 6.18 6.80
C GLY A 315 -4.37 7.20 5.87
N SER A 316 -4.52 8.43 6.34
CA SER A 316 -5.04 9.53 5.54
C SER A 316 -4.59 10.90 6.07
N PRO A 317 -4.46 11.92 5.19
CA PRO A 317 -4.65 11.87 3.73
C PRO A 317 -3.45 11.31 2.97
N ILE A 318 -3.66 10.96 1.69
CA ILE A 318 -2.59 10.84 0.69
C ILE A 318 -2.71 12.04 -0.25
N VAL A 319 -1.70 12.89 -0.29
CA VAL A 319 -1.65 14.10 -1.12
C VAL A 319 -0.57 13.95 -2.17
N ILE A 320 -0.96 14.03 -3.43
CA ILE A 320 -0.06 14.02 -4.59
C ILE A 320 -0.19 15.38 -5.29
N GLY A 321 0.92 16.11 -5.38
CA GLY A 321 0.98 17.44 -5.98
C GLY A 321 0.65 17.49 -7.47
N ALA A 322 0.79 18.67 -8.06
CA ALA A 322 0.53 18.87 -9.48
C ALA A 322 1.60 18.20 -10.36
N ASN A 323 1.20 17.85 -11.59
CA ASN A 323 2.10 17.30 -12.61
C ASN A 323 2.83 16.00 -12.18
N ALA A 324 2.24 15.21 -11.27
CA ALA A 324 2.75 13.88 -10.98
C ALA A 324 2.59 12.98 -12.21
N ASP A 325 3.63 12.24 -12.55
CA ASP A 325 3.67 11.29 -13.67
C ASP A 325 4.00 9.91 -13.09
N LEU A 326 2.97 9.08 -12.94
CA LEU A 326 3.09 7.75 -12.36
C LEU A 326 2.98 6.69 -13.45
N ASP A 327 4.04 5.92 -13.66
CA ASP A 327 4.06 4.76 -14.56
C ASP A 327 3.29 3.56 -13.97
N ASP A 328 3.45 2.37 -14.58
CA ASP A 328 2.55 1.25 -14.36
C ASP A 328 2.75 0.63 -12.97
N ARG A 329 1.62 0.17 -12.38
CA ARG A 329 1.59 -0.58 -11.11
C ARG A 329 2.16 0.19 -9.91
N VAL A 330 2.18 1.51 -9.91
CA VAL A 330 2.61 2.27 -8.72
C VAL A 330 1.62 2.05 -7.57
N THR A 331 2.12 1.85 -6.36
CA THR A 331 1.28 1.64 -5.16
C THR A 331 1.55 2.72 -4.12
N PHE A 332 0.48 3.34 -3.63
CA PHE A 332 0.48 4.26 -2.50
C PHE A 332 -0.40 3.70 -1.39
N HIS A 333 0.15 3.59 -0.19
CA HIS A 333 -0.58 3.12 0.98
C HIS A 333 -0.05 3.78 2.24
N ALA A 334 -0.88 4.55 2.94
CA ALA A 334 -0.52 5.19 4.21
C ALA A 334 -0.87 4.27 5.37
N LEU A 335 -0.05 4.24 6.43
CA LEU A 335 -0.31 3.49 7.67
C LEU A 335 -1.30 4.21 8.58
N GLU A 336 -1.95 3.48 9.49
CA GLU A 336 -2.82 4.03 10.53
C GLU A 336 -2.21 5.28 11.20
N GLU A 337 -3.02 6.32 11.35
CA GLU A 337 -2.63 7.64 11.90
C GLU A 337 -1.50 8.38 11.16
N THR A 338 -1.11 7.91 9.97
CA THR A 338 -0.09 8.55 9.14
C THR A 338 -0.64 9.10 7.83
N GLU A 339 0.18 9.91 7.17
CA GLU A 339 -0.15 10.52 5.88
C GLU A 339 1.01 10.35 4.91
N ILE A 340 0.68 10.51 3.62
CA ILE A 340 1.68 10.66 2.56
C ILE A 340 1.49 12.04 1.95
N GLN A 341 2.54 12.85 1.93
CA GLN A 341 2.54 14.15 1.28
C GLN A 341 3.64 14.18 0.21
N ILE A 342 3.25 14.40 -1.03
CA ILE A 342 4.17 14.56 -2.16
C ILE A 342 3.96 15.92 -2.80
N GLY A 343 5.06 16.66 -2.99
CA GLY A 343 5.09 17.91 -3.70
C GLY A 343 4.77 17.79 -5.20
N ASP A 344 5.06 18.86 -5.93
CA ASP A 344 4.80 18.91 -7.36
C ASP A 344 5.89 18.17 -8.16
N ASN A 345 5.51 17.62 -9.31
CA ASN A 345 6.39 16.99 -10.29
C ASN A 345 7.11 15.74 -9.76
N LEU A 346 6.38 14.86 -9.07
CA LEU A 346 6.83 13.48 -8.87
C LEU A 346 6.87 12.77 -10.23
N THR A 347 7.96 12.07 -10.51
CA THR A 347 8.03 11.06 -11.58
C THR A 347 8.30 9.71 -10.93
N SER A 348 7.49 8.71 -11.23
CA SER A 348 7.77 7.33 -10.83
C SER A 348 7.77 6.41 -12.03
N ALA A 349 8.71 5.48 -12.07
CA ALA A 349 8.75 4.40 -13.03
C ALA A 349 7.85 3.23 -12.58
N ASP A 350 8.00 2.05 -13.20
CA ASP A 350 7.12 0.92 -12.97
C ASP A 350 7.35 0.30 -11.57
N ASP A 351 6.30 -0.28 -11.00
CA ASP A 351 6.40 -1.14 -9.80
C ASP A 351 6.90 -0.45 -8.51
N VAL A 352 6.80 0.88 -8.43
CA VAL A 352 7.19 1.66 -7.24
C VAL A 352 6.16 1.53 -6.12
N VAL A 353 6.65 1.43 -4.87
CA VAL A 353 5.83 1.43 -3.66
C VAL A 353 6.17 2.62 -2.77
N PHE A 354 5.21 3.54 -2.64
CA PHE A 354 5.24 4.65 -1.69
C PHE A 354 4.38 4.30 -0.48
N HIS A 355 5.04 3.96 0.63
CA HIS A 355 4.35 3.53 1.84
C HIS A 355 4.54 4.53 2.97
N GLY A 356 3.44 4.96 3.58
CA GLY A 356 3.44 6.01 4.59
C GLY A 356 3.91 5.51 5.96
N PRO A 357 4.30 6.42 6.88
CA PRO A 357 4.40 7.88 6.72
C PRO A 357 5.48 8.28 5.72
N LEU A 358 5.21 9.29 4.88
CA LEU A 358 6.14 9.72 3.83
C LEU A 358 5.93 11.20 3.47
N GLU A 359 7.00 11.99 3.51
CA GLU A 359 7.00 13.34 2.94
C GLU A 359 8.02 13.37 1.79
N MET A 360 7.59 13.87 0.63
CA MET A 360 8.44 14.06 -0.54
C MET A 360 8.29 15.48 -1.04
N GLY A 361 9.43 16.14 -1.28
CA GLY A 361 9.50 17.46 -1.87
C GLY A 361 9.09 17.46 -3.35
N ASN A 362 9.56 18.47 -4.08
CA ASN A 362 9.24 18.70 -5.47
C ASN A 362 10.32 18.12 -6.39
N GLY A 363 9.93 17.68 -7.59
CA GLY A 363 10.87 17.22 -8.62
C GLY A 363 11.58 15.91 -8.27
N ILE A 364 10.89 15.02 -7.57
CA ILE A 364 11.43 13.72 -7.14
C ILE A 364 11.30 12.72 -8.29
N THR A 365 12.32 11.90 -8.48
CA THR A 365 12.26 10.75 -9.40
C THR A 365 12.47 9.46 -8.62
N ALA A 366 11.52 8.54 -8.70
CA ALA A 366 11.64 7.18 -8.18
C ALA A 366 11.66 6.18 -9.34
N GLU A 367 12.77 5.46 -9.50
CA GLU A 367 12.94 4.49 -10.59
C GLU A 367 12.33 3.12 -10.23
N ASP A 368 12.39 2.18 -11.19
CA ASP A 368 11.69 0.89 -11.13
C ASP A 368 11.90 0.15 -9.81
N ARG A 369 10.81 -0.43 -9.28
CA ARG A 369 10.81 -1.27 -8.06
C ARG A 369 11.35 -0.60 -6.80
N SER A 370 11.49 0.72 -6.78
CA SER A 370 11.81 1.47 -5.56
C SER A 370 10.75 1.24 -4.49
N VAL A 371 11.18 0.94 -3.27
CA VAL A 371 10.32 0.92 -2.08
C VAL A 371 10.72 2.08 -1.20
N VAL A 372 9.82 3.04 -0.99
CA VAL A 372 10.09 4.21 -0.14
C VAL A 372 9.09 4.26 0.99
N PHE A 373 9.58 4.13 2.21
CA PHE A 373 8.73 4.21 3.39
C PHE A 373 9.39 4.88 4.59
N ARG A 374 8.57 5.52 5.45
CA ARG A 374 9.01 6.16 6.71
C ARG A 374 10.15 7.17 6.52
N THR A 375 10.10 7.97 5.45
CA THR A 375 11.21 8.84 5.04
C THR A 375 10.72 10.27 4.74
N ILE A 376 11.58 11.26 4.96
CA ILE A 376 11.43 12.61 4.39
C ILE A 376 12.44 12.72 3.24
N VAL A 377 11.93 12.91 2.03
CA VAL A 377 12.74 13.12 0.82
C VAL A 377 12.64 14.58 0.42
N GLU A 378 13.72 15.34 0.50
CA GLU A 378 13.71 16.76 0.12
C GLU A 378 13.66 16.95 -1.41
N ASP A 379 13.54 18.21 -1.87
CA ASP A 379 13.40 18.54 -3.29
C ASP A 379 14.52 17.99 -4.20
N ASN A 380 14.14 17.59 -5.42
CA ASN A 380 15.02 17.17 -6.52
C ASN A 380 15.91 15.96 -6.19
N VAL A 381 15.38 14.97 -5.47
CA VAL A 381 16.05 13.68 -5.23
C VAL A 381 15.77 12.70 -6.37
N GLU A 382 16.81 11.99 -6.79
CA GLU A 382 16.72 10.85 -7.71
C GLU A 382 16.95 9.55 -6.92
N ILE A 383 16.04 8.59 -7.03
CA ILE A 383 16.12 7.26 -6.41
C ILE A 383 16.32 6.24 -7.52
N GLY A 384 17.42 5.49 -7.44
CA GLY A 384 17.78 4.48 -8.42
C GLY A 384 16.85 3.27 -8.46
N GLN A 385 17.07 2.40 -9.46
CA GLN A 385 16.30 1.17 -9.63
C GLN A 385 16.51 0.24 -8.43
N ASP A 386 15.52 -0.59 -8.12
CA ASP A 386 15.62 -1.69 -7.16
C ASP A 386 16.07 -1.27 -5.74
N VAL A 387 15.83 -0.01 -5.39
CA VAL A 387 16.20 0.57 -4.11
C VAL A 387 15.18 0.18 -3.04
N VAL A 388 15.68 -0.17 -1.84
CA VAL A 388 14.85 -0.34 -0.64
C VAL A 388 15.23 0.75 0.35
N ILE A 389 14.30 1.68 0.59
CA ILE A 389 14.43 2.72 1.62
C ILE A 389 13.43 2.39 2.73
N ALA A 390 13.99 1.88 3.82
CA ALA A 390 13.32 1.58 5.05
C ALA A 390 13.69 2.61 6.11
N GLY A 391 12.73 3.43 6.54
CA GLY A 391 12.93 4.26 7.72
C GLY A 391 13.15 3.39 8.97
N PRO A 392 13.95 3.85 9.95
CA PRO A 392 14.16 3.13 11.19
C PRO A 392 12.83 2.85 11.86
N ALA A 393 12.76 1.68 12.47
CA ALA A 393 11.67 1.32 13.35
C ALA A 393 11.73 2.28 14.58
N LEU A 394 10.63 2.93 14.94
CA LEU A 394 10.63 4.05 15.89
C LEU A 394 10.40 3.57 17.33
N GLU A 395 11.09 4.16 18.30
CA GLU A 395 10.67 4.11 19.70
C GLU A 395 9.52 5.12 19.97
N GLU A 396 8.67 4.83 20.95
CA GLU A 396 7.54 5.68 21.36
C GLU A 396 7.99 7.13 21.61
N GLY A 397 7.57 8.06 20.73
CA GLY A 397 7.80 9.51 20.87
C GLY A 397 8.97 10.09 20.09
N GLU A 398 9.64 9.32 19.22
CA GLU A 398 10.63 9.85 18.28
C GLU A 398 9.98 10.37 16.98
N GLU A 399 10.51 11.48 16.44
CA GLU A 399 10.00 12.05 15.20
C GLU A 399 10.37 11.15 14.01
N LEU A 400 9.39 11.02 13.12
CA LEU A 400 9.46 10.33 11.84
C LEU A 400 10.72 10.70 11.07
N SER A 401 11.40 9.68 10.55
CA SER A 401 12.36 9.72 9.45
C SER A 401 13.82 10.05 9.77
N PHE A 402 14.70 9.41 8.99
CA PHE A 402 15.90 10.09 8.52
C PHE A 402 15.56 10.84 7.21
N THR A 403 16.25 11.93 6.95
CA THR A 403 15.97 12.84 5.82
C THR A 403 16.95 12.59 4.68
N ILE A 404 16.44 12.35 3.47
CA ILE A 404 17.26 12.32 2.25
C ILE A 404 17.42 13.76 1.75
N PRO A 405 18.65 14.34 1.79
CA PRO A 405 18.86 15.75 1.47
C PRO A 405 18.55 16.11 0.01
N ALA A 406 18.19 17.36 -0.22
CA ALA A 406 17.84 17.87 -1.54
C ALA A 406 18.98 17.69 -2.54
N GLY A 407 18.65 17.26 -3.75
CA GLY A 407 19.63 16.98 -4.81
C GLY A 407 20.46 15.71 -4.60
N SER A 408 20.11 14.86 -3.63
CA SER A 408 20.73 13.54 -3.48
C SER A 408 20.38 12.64 -4.66
N VAL A 409 21.33 11.79 -5.02
CA VAL A 409 21.12 10.69 -5.96
C VAL A 409 21.38 9.41 -5.20
N ILE A 410 20.33 8.65 -4.93
CA ILE A 410 20.42 7.33 -4.32
C ILE A 410 20.74 6.34 -5.45
N PRO A 411 21.91 5.66 -5.41
CA PRO A 411 22.28 4.76 -6.49
C PRO A 411 21.38 3.52 -6.53
N ASP A 412 21.28 2.94 -7.72
CA ASP A 412 20.62 1.65 -8.00
C ASP A 412 21.09 0.55 -7.03
N GLY A 413 20.13 -0.26 -6.56
CA GLY A 413 20.32 -1.37 -5.63
C GLY A 413 20.73 -0.97 -4.21
N ALA A 414 20.66 0.32 -3.85
CA ALA A 414 20.93 0.76 -2.49
C ALA A 414 19.87 0.25 -1.51
N ILE A 415 20.32 -0.23 -0.37
CA ILE A 415 19.46 -0.55 0.77
C ILE A 415 19.76 0.44 1.87
N ILE A 416 18.77 1.25 2.21
CA ILE A 416 18.88 2.32 3.21
C ILE A 416 17.93 2.00 4.34
N THR A 417 18.50 1.65 5.49
CA THR A 417 17.75 1.30 6.71
C THR A 417 18.03 2.27 7.87
N ASP A 418 19.10 3.06 7.73
CA ASP A 418 19.57 3.99 8.75
C ASP A 418 20.37 5.15 8.12
N GLU A 419 20.76 6.11 8.96
CA GLU A 419 21.56 7.26 8.54
C GLU A 419 22.94 6.85 8.01
N GLU A 420 23.54 5.77 8.52
CA GLU A 420 24.86 5.35 8.07
C GLU A 420 24.83 4.83 6.63
N SER A 421 23.89 3.92 6.34
CA SER A 421 23.62 3.40 4.99
C SER A 421 23.23 4.50 4.01
N LEU A 422 22.46 5.51 4.45
CA LEU A 422 22.15 6.68 3.63
C LEU A 422 23.42 7.46 3.24
N GLN A 423 24.27 7.79 4.21
CA GLN A 423 25.50 8.55 3.95
C GLN A 423 26.46 7.77 3.03
N GLN A 424 26.51 6.44 3.18
CA GLN A 424 27.29 5.58 2.29
C GLN A 424 26.73 5.57 0.86
N ALA A 425 25.41 5.46 0.71
CA ALA A 425 24.71 5.50 -0.57
C ALA A 425 24.95 6.83 -1.31
N ILE A 426 24.78 7.97 -0.63
CA ILE A 426 25.04 9.32 -1.19
C ILE A 426 26.53 9.48 -1.58
N ALA A 427 27.44 8.84 -0.84
CA ALA A 427 28.88 8.84 -1.17
C ALA A 427 29.24 7.91 -2.35
N GLY A 428 28.26 7.21 -2.94
CA GLY A 428 28.45 6.28 -4.06
C GLY A 428 28.93 4.89 -3.66
N ASN A 429 28.74 4.50 -2.39
CA ASN A 429 29.07 3.18 -1.86
C ASN A 429 27.81 2.54 -1.24
N PRO A 430 26.84 2.07 -2.04
CA PRO A 430 25.59 1.53 -1.50
C PRO A 430 25.81 0.31 -0.61
N VAL A 431 25.04 0.22 0.47
CA VAL A 431 24.92 -0.98 1.30
C VAL A 431 24.06 -2.01 0.56
N THR A 432 24.46 -3.28 0.62
CA THR A 432 23.77 -4.42 -0.03
C THR A 432 23.24 -5.39 1.02
N GLY A 433 22.28 -6.27 0.65
CA GLY A 433 21.48 -7.04 1.61
C GLY A 433 22.28 -7.84 2.63
N ASP A 434 23.43 -8.40 2.23
CA ASP A 434 24.33 -9.17 3.10
C ASP A 434 24.87 -8.38 4.32
N GLU A 435 24.84 -7.05 4.28
CA GLU A 435 25.39 -6.17 5.31
C GLU A 435 24.37 -5.70 6.36
N VAL A 436 23.06 -5.92 6.12
CA VAL A 436 21.94 -5.28 6.88
C VAL A 436 21.36 -6.17 7.99
N ALA A 437 21.53 -7.50 7.91
CA ALA A 437 20.88 -8.56 8.71
C ALA A 437 20.92 -8.45 10.25
N ALA A 438 21.67 -7.52 10.84
CA ALA A 438 21.97 -7.48 12.27
C ALA A 438 21.41 -6.27 13.05
N ALA A 439 20.80 -5.27 12.40
CA ALA A 439 20.47 -3.99 13.04
C ALA A 439 18.98 -3.74 13.35
N GLU A 440 18.03 -4.31 12.60
CA GLU A 440 16.67 -3.75 12.51
C GLU A 440 15.58 -4.34 13.43
N LEU A 441 15.90 -5.27 14.31
CA LEU A 441 14.87 -6.07 15.00
C LEU A 441 14.26 -5.46 16.27
N LYS A 442 14.60 -4.24 16.68
CA LYS A 442 14.16 -3.75 18.00
C LYS A 442 12.83 -3.04 18.06
N ASP A 443 12.34 -2.45 16.96
CA ASP A 443 11.32 -1.38 17.08
C ASP A 443 10.12 -1.52 16.12
N MET A 444 9.78 -2.74 15.68
CA MET A 444 8.64 -2.99 14.78
C MET A 444 7.30 -3.12 15.53
N ASP A 445 6.82 -2.04 16.16
CA ASP A 445 5.45 -1.97 16.73
C ASP A 445 4.51 -1.16 15.80
N PRO A 446 3.47 -1.77 15.19
CA PRO A 446 2.49 -1.05 14.37
C PRO A 446 1.35 -0.38 15.17
N HIS A 447 1.24 -0.52 16.49
CA HIS A 447 0.05 -0.06 17.26
C HIS A 447 0.35 0.76 18.52
N SER A 448 1.42 1.57 18.54
CA SER A 448 1.66 2.51 19.66
C SER A 448 0.86 3.83 19.54
N SER A 449 -0.46 3.74 19.43
CA SER A 449 -1.38 4.85 19.73
C SER A 449 -2.58 4.35 20.55
N HIS A 450 -2.93 5.09 21.61
CA HIS A 450 -4.01 4.79 22.56
C HIS A 450 -5.00 5.94 22.64
#